data_AF-A0A836K3F8-F1
#
_entry.id   AF-A0A836K3F8-F1
#
_cell.length_a   1.000
_cell.length_b   1.000
_cell.length_c   1.000
_cell.angle_alpha   90.00
_cell.angle_beta   90.00
_cell.angle_gamma   90.00
#
_symmetry.space_group_name_H-M   'P 1'
#
loop_
_entity.id
_entity.type
_entity.pdbx_description
1 polymer ?
#
loop_
_entity_poly.entity_id
_entity_poly.type
_entity_poly.pdbx_seq_one_letter_code
_entity_poly.pdbx_strand_id
1 'polypeptide(L)' 'GGCGAMFDINVVASEFKGLNTVKQHQIINKVLKEEIKDMHGLRIRTSIPQT' A
#
# COMPACT_ATOMS: atom_id res chain seq x y z
N GLY A 1 -16.49 10.80 16.32
CA GLY A 1 -15.75 9.99 15.33
C GLY A 1 -14.32 9.92 15.80
N GLY A 2 -13.82 8.73 16.10
CA GLY A 2 -12.51 8.53 16.73
C GLY A 2 -11.36 9.07 15.88
N CYS A 3 -10.32 9.55 16.56
CA CYS A 3 -9.07 9.97 15.94
C CYS A 3 -8.42 8.75 15.28
N GLY A 4 -8.63 8.58 13.98
CA GLY A 4 -8.14 7.43 13.23
C GLY A 4 -6.63 7.46 13.13
N ALA A 5 -5.96 6.45 13.70
CA ALA A 5 -4.53 6.27 13.48
C ALA A 5 -4.25 6.12 11.97
N MET A 6 -3.31 6.92 11.47
CA MET A 6 -2.80 6.81 10.11
C MET A 6 -1.70 5.75 10.07
N PHE A 7 -1.86 4.75 9.23
CA PHE A 7 -0.85 3.72 9.01
C PHE A 7 -0.06 4.05 7.75
N ASP A 8 1.27 3.96 7.81
CA ASP A 8 2.17 4.12 6.66
C ASP A 8 2.72 2.74 6.28
N ILE A 9 2.40 2.30 5.06
CA ILE A 9 2.74 1.00 4.51
C ILE A 9 3.79 1.21 3.43
N ASN A 10 4.99 0.69 3.66
CA ASN A 10 6.08 0.70 2.69
C ASN A 10 6.25 -0.70 2.09
N VAL A 11 6.06 -0.83 0.78
CA VAL A 11 6.24 -2.11 0.07
C VAL A 11 7.37 -1.97 -0.94
N VAL A 12 8.33 -2.88 -0.85
CA VAL A 12 9.45 -2.98 -1.79
C VAL A 12 9.32 -4.27 -2.58
N ALA A 13 9.10 -4.19 -3.89
CA ALA A 13 8.91 -5.37 -4.74
C ALA A 13 9.41 -5.14 -6.17
N SER A 14 10.01 -6.17 -6.75
CA SER A 14 10.50 -6.14 -8.14
C SER A 14 9.35 -6.11 -9.14
N GLU A 15 8.20 -6.70 -8.79
CA GLU A 15 6.98 -6.72 -9.62
C GLU A 15 6.41 -5.32 -9.90
N PHE A 16 6.83 -4.30 -9.15
CA PHE A 16 6.42 -2.92 -9.43
C PHE A 16 7.11 -2.31 -10.66
N LYS A 17 8.17 -2.95 -11.18
CA LYS A 17 8.87 -2.49 -12.37
C LYS A 17 7.94 -2.46 -13.58
N GLY A 18 7.81 -1.28 -14.18
CA GLY A 18 6.94 -1.06 -15.35
C GLY A 18 5.44 -0.88 -15.03
N LEU A 19 5.04 -0.96 -13.76
CA LEU A 19 3.68 -0.61 -13.33
C LEU A 19 3.63 0.86 -12.92
N ASN A 20 2.52 1.54 -13.21
CA ASN A 20 2.27 2.86 -12.66
C ASN A 20 1.82 2.77 -11.19
N THR A 21 1.94 3.88 -10.45
CA THR A 21 1.61 3.94 -9.01
C THR A 21 0.19 3.46 -8.70
N VAL A 22 -0.79 3.77 -9.57
CA VAL A 22 -2.18 3.35 -9.38
C VAL A 22 -2.32 1.83 -9.41
N LYS A 23 -1.70 1.14 -10.38
CA LYS A 23 -1.72 -0.32 -10.46
C LYS A 23 -1.01 -0.96 -9.26
N GLN A 24 0.12 -0.39 -8.83
CA GLN A 24 0.85 -0.87 -7.65
C GLN A 24 -0.04 -0.78 -6.40
N HIS A 25 -0.71 0.36 -6.17
CA HIS A 25 -1.65 0.53 -5.06
C HIS A 25 -2.86 -0.40 -5.15
N GLN A 26 -3.39 -0.65 -6.35
CA GLN A 26 -4.50 -1.60 -6.54
C GLN A 26 -4.11 -3.02 -6.15
N ILE A 27 -2.89 -3.46 -6.47
CA ILE A 27 -2.39 -4.78 -6.07
C ILE A 27 -2.31 -4.85 -4.55
N ILE A 28 -1.71 -3.85 -3.91
CA ILE A 28 -1.57 -3.80 -2.44
C ILE A 28 -2.93 -3.79 -1.75
N ASN A 29 -3.86 -2.95 -2.21
CA ASN A 29 -5.21 -2.88 -1.66
C ASN A 29 -6.01 -4.18 -1.83
N LYS A 30 -5.74 -4.96 -2.89
CA LYS A 30 -6.36 -6.27 -3.08
C LYS A 30 -5.83 -7.29 -2.08
N VAL A 31 -4.52 -7.29 -1.86
CA VAL A 31 -3.85 -8.22 -0.94
C VAL A 31 -4.23 -7.90 0.51
N LEU A 32 -4.22 -6.63 0.88
CA LEU A 32 -4.48 -6.17 2.25
C LEU A 32 -5.96 -5.89 2.52
N LYS A 33 -6.87 -6.32 1.64
CA LYS A 33 -8.28 -5.92 1.67
C LYS A 33 -8.96 -6.31 2.98
N GLU A 34 -8.57 -7.42 3.60
CA GLU A 34 -9.19 -7.91 4.82
C GLU A 34 -8.61 -7.20 6.06
N GLU A 35 -7.32 -6.91 6.03
CA GLU A 35 -6.55 -6.26 7.09
C GLU A 35 -6.85 -4.76 7.19
N ILE A 36 -7.13 -4.09 6.06
CA ILE A 36 -7.41 -2.64 6.03
C ILE A 36 -8.85 -2.27 6.38
N LYS A 37 -9.77 -3.23 6.60
CA LYS A 37 -11.18 -2.94 6.90
C LYS A 37 -11.38 -2.12 8.17
N ASP A 38 -10.52 -2.33 9.17
CA ASP A 38 -10.61 -1.67 10.47
C ASP A 38 -9.68 -0.45 10.58
N MET A 39 -8.87 -0.19 9.55
CA MET A 39 -7.90 0.90 9.52
C MET A 39 -8.57 2.20 9.02
N HIS A 40 -8.49 3.27 9.83
CA HIS A 40 -9.15 4.54 9.48
C HIS A 40 -8.47 5.29 8.34
N GLY A 41 -7.13 5.23 8.25
CA GLY A 41 -6.36 5.96 7.25
C GLY A 41 -5.08 5.22 6.88
N LEU A 42 -4.83 5.14 5.58
CA LEU A 42 -3.72 4.39 4.98
C LEU A 42 -2.90 5.33 4.12
N ARG A 43 -1.58 5.29 4.26
CA ARG A 43 -0.63 5.83 3.29
C ARG A 43 0.19 4.67 2.74
N ILE A 44 0.15 4.48 1.42
CA ILE A 44 0.91 3.43 0.75
C ILE A 44 2.06 4.09 0.01
N ARG A 45 3.26 3.56 0.19
CA ARG A 45 4.44 3.90 -0.60
C ARG A 45 5.01 2.62 -1.19
N THR A 46 5.38 2.73 -2.45
CA THR A 46 5.91 1.61 -3.21
C THR A 46 7.25 1.99 -3.79
N SER A 47 8.18 1.04 -3.75
CA SER A 47 9.51 1.20 -4.36
C SER A 47 9.99 -0.12 -4.95
N ILE A 48 10.87 -0.02 -5.93
CA ILE A 48 11.55 -1.17 -6.53
C ILE A 48 12.88 -1.35 -5.79
N PRO A 49 13.32 -2.60 -5.47
CA PRO A 49 14.63 -2.83 -4.88
C PRO A 49 15.71 -2.17 -5.75
N GLN A 50 16.54 -1.32 -5.15
CA GLN A 50 17.75 -0.83 -5.81
C GLN A 50 18.74 -1.99 -5.80
N THR A 51 19.11 -2.48 -6.99
CA THR A 51 20.13 -3.52 -7.16
C THR A 51 21.50 -2.92 -7.02
#